data_AF-A0A6P3RJ98-F1
#
_entry.id   AF-A0A6P3RJ98-F1
#
_cell.length_a   1.000
_cell.length_b   1.000
_cell.length_c   1.000
_cell.angle_alpha   90.00
_cell.angle_beta   90.00
_cell.angle_gamma   90.00
#
_symmetry.space_group_name_H-M   'P 1'
#
loop_
_entity.id
_entity.type
_entity.pdbx_description
1 polymer ?
#
loop_
_entity_poly.entity_id
_entity_poly.type
_entity_poly.pdbx_seq_one_letter_code
_entity_poly.pdbx_strand_id
1 'polypeptide(L)'
;MLTSWAVSTQGVGCRCAQVAHPPLRSLTALSFPARHRDPSEWMVQLGELSAKPPFWNLRAFYHRYKVQDIFMHPYFRGFLLNDIALLRLSSSVTYNKYIRPICVLASSADFQNRTDCWVTGWGQIREDMELPSPYKLQEVQVSIINNSRCNQMFQRPNRIWEDMICAGFENGGRDACRGDSGGPLTCEENGLWYQIGIVSWGIGCGRPNRPGVYTNVSRYFTWIRMIMAHSTPRPDPCPLLLLLVLLWAALLVQLA
;
A
#
# COMPACT_ATOMS: atom_id res chain seq x y z
N MET A 1 -14.63 4.39 13.05
CA MET A 1 -13.71 3.29 13.42
C MET A 1 -12.34 3.65 12.90
N LEU A 2 -11.32 3.77 13.75
CA LEU A 2 -9.93 4.03 13.33
C LEU A 2 -9.28 2.70 12.96
N THR A 3 -9.24 2.35 11.68
CA THR A 3 -8.33 1.31 11.19
C THR A 3 -7.03 2.00 10.77
N SER A 4 -6.08 2.07 11.70
CA SER A 4 -4.75 2.62 11.46
C SER A 4 -3.97 1.68 10.53
N TRP A 5 -3.80 2.05 9.25
CA TRP A 5 -2.87 1.37 8.35
C TRP A 5 -1.65 2.27 8.16
N ALA A 6 -0.50 1.85 8.67
CA ALA A 6 0.75 2.55 8.50
C ALA A 6 1.71 1.72 7.64
N VAL A 7 2.09 2.28 6.49
CA VAL A 7 3.28 1.83 5.77
C VAL A 7 4.47 2.48 6.49
N SER A 8 5.09 1.75 7.41
CA SER A 8 6.36 2.13 8.04
C SER A 8 7.48 1.33 7.37
N THR A 9 7.93 1.76 6.20
CA THR A 9 9.13 1.18 5.58
C THR A 9 10.36 1.81 6.23
N GLN A 10 10.95 1.13 7.23
CA GLN A 10 12.30 1.43 7.67
C GLN A 10 13.28 0.82 6.67
N GLY A 11 13.74 1.62 5.72
CA GLY A 11 14.78 1.24 4.77
C GLY A 11 15.76 2.40 4.59
N VAL A 12 17.01 2.19 5.03
CA VAL A 12 18.10 3.15 4.87
C VAL A 12 18.61 3.07 3.45
N GLY A 13 18.29 4.08 2.65
CA GLY A 13 18.93 4.31 1.36
C GLY A 13 18.03 4.09 0.17
N CYS A 14 18.41 4.77 -0.90
CA CYS A 14 18.05 4.52 -2.28
C CYS A 14 16.76 5.19 -2.82
N ARG A 15 16.99 5.86 -3.96
CA ARG A 15 16.06 6.65 -4.75
C ARG A 15 15.30 5.69 -5.65
N CYS A 16 14.06 5.36 -5.30
CA CYS A 16 13.18 4.83 -6.32
C CYS A 16 12.61 5.98 -7.15
N ALA A 17 12.82 5.88 -8.45
CA ALA A 17 12.02 6.58 -9.43
C ALA A 17 10.59 6.00 -9.41
N GLN A 18 9.85 6.23 -8.32
CA GLN A 18 8.45 6.52 -8.51
C GLN A 18 8.38 7.92 -9.13
N VAL A 19 7.62 8.01 -10.20
CA VAL A 19 7.26 9.21 -10.94
C VAL A 19 6.68 10.24 -9.96
N ALA A 20 7.57 11.07 -9.40
CA ALA A 20 7.28 11.92 -8.26
C ALA A 20 7.72 13.35 -8.57
N HIS A 21 6.85 14.11 -9.25
CA HIS A 21 6.92 15.57 -9.20
C HIS A 21 6.10 16.06 -8.00
N PRO A 22 6.59 17.04 -7.20
CA PRO A 22 5.81 17.67 -6.13
C PRO A 22 4.56 18.36 -6.70
N PRO A 23 3.43 18.45 -5.95
CA PRO A 23 3.18 17.96 -4.59
C PRO A 23 2.35 16.64 -4.61
N LEU A 24 2.88 15.55 -4.05
CA LEU A 24 2.19 14.25 -4.07
C LEU A 24 1.24 14.06 -2.89
N ARG A 25 0.00 13.71 -3.22
CA ARG A 25 -0.98 13.03 -2.35
C ARG A 25 -0.66 11.53 -2.47
N SER A 26 -0.14 10.91 -1.42
CA SER A 26 0.27 9.49 -1.44
C SER A 26 -0.86 8.60 -1.95
N LEU A 27 -0.55 7.60 -2.79
CA LEU A 27 -1.44 6.54 -3.26
C LEU A 27 -0.91 5.20 -2.73
N THR A 28 -1.56 4.64 -1.70
CA THR A 28 -1.20 3.33 -1.13
C THR A 28 -2.11 2.26 -1.73
N ALA A 29 -1.53 1.16 -2.21
CA ALA A 29 -2.24 0.00 -2.72
C ALA A 29 -2.75 -0.88 -1.57
N LEU A 30 -4.06 -1.14 -1.49
CA LEU A 30 -4.72 -1.84 -0.38
C LEU A 30 -5.68 -2.94 -0.84
N SER A 31 -5.83 -3.97 -0.03
CA SER A 31 -6.98 -4.89 -0.06
C SER A 31 -8.16 -4.24 0.65
N PHE A 32 -9.36 -4.26 0.08
CA PHE A 32 -10.51 -3.51 0.60
C PHE A 32 -11.77 -4.37 0.75
N PRO A 33 -12.45 -4.34 1.91
CA PRO A 33 -13.80 -4.89 2.03
C PRO A 33 -14.76 -4.08 1.15
N ALA A 34 -15.52 -4.74 0.27
CA ALA A 34 -16.40 -4.11 -0.72
C ALA A 34 -17.45 -3.11 -0.16
N ARG A 35 -17.68 -3.12 1.18
CA ARG A 35 -18.70 -2.35 1.89
C ARG A 35 -18.26 -0.97 2.39
N HIS A 36 -16.96 -0.67 2.43
CA HIS A 36 -16.46 0.60 2.94
C HIS A 36 -15.85 1.40 1.79
N ARG A 37 -16.64 2.25 1.14
CA ARG A 37 -16.19 3.05 -0.02
C ARG A 37 -16.17 4.54 0.22
N ASP A 38 -16.68 4.99 1.37
CA ASP A 38 -16.74 6.39 1.73
C ASP A 38 -15.36 6.84 2.26
N PRO A 39 -14.64 7.75 1.57
CA PRO A 39 -13.35 8.26 2.01
C PRO A 39 -13.38 8.89 3.42
N SER A 40 -14.52 9.43 3.85
CA SER A 40 -14.65 10.11 5.14
C SER A 40 -14.54 9.16 6.34
N GLU A 41 -14.74 7.85 6.13
CA GLU A 41 -14.56 6.82 7.16
C GLU A 41 -13.09 6.50 7.42
N TRP A 42 -12.17 6.97 6.57
CA TRP A 42 -10.78 6.52 6.56
C TRP A 42 -9.78 7.61 6.93
N MET A 43 -8.78 7.18 7.69
CA MET A 43 -7.60 7.95 8.04
C MET A 43 -6.36 7.11 7.79
N VAL A 44 -5.33 7.71 7.20
CA VAL A 44 -4.03 7.07 7.01
C VAL A 44 -3.06 7.63 8.03
N GLN A 45 -2.37 6.75 8.75
CA GLN A 45 -1.33 7.13 9.70
C GLN A 45 0.03 6.74 9.14
N LEU A 46 1.05 7.59 9.22
CA LEU A 46 2.37 7.31 8.64
C LEU A 46 3.50 7.49 9.66
N GLY A 47 4.58 6.72 9.49
CA GLY A 47 5.81 6.85 10.28
C GLY A 47 5.65 6.51 11.77
N GLU A 48 4.83 5.52 12.09
CA GLU A 48 4.57 5.05 13.45
C GLU A 48 4.77 3.52 13.52
N LEU A 49 5.26 3.04 14.67
CA LEU A 49 5.48 1.61 14.94
C LEU A 49 4.38 1.01 15.82
N SER A 50 3.49 1.81 16.41
CA SER A 50 2.31 1.34 17.13
C SER A 50 1.02 1.62 16.38
N ALA A 51 0.12 0.65 16.27
CA ALA A 51 -1.22 0.88 15.67
C ALA A 51 -2.09 1.82 16.51
N LYS A 52 -1.84 1.87 17.84
CA LYS A 52 -2.55 2.70 18.80
C LYS A 52 -1.52 3.42 19.68
N PRO A 53 -0.80 4.40 19.12
CA PRO A 53 0.18 5.15 19.89
C PRO A 53 -0.53 5.90 21.01
N PRO A 54 0.15 6.09 22.14
CA PRO A 54 -0.44 6.79 23.27
C PRO A 54 -0.77 8.24 22.90
N PHE A 55 -1.78 8.81 23.56
CA PHE A 55 -2.30 10.15 23.21
C PHE A 55 -1.24 11.26 23.32
N TRP A 56 -0.22 11.09 24.17
CA TRP A 56 0.89 12.04 24.33
C TRP A 56 1.92 11.98 23.19
N ASN A 57 1.85 10.99 22.30
CA ASN A 57 2.70 10.95 21.10
C ASN A 57 2.15 11.90 20.03
N LEU A 58 2.46 13.19 20.18
CA LEU A 58 2.00 14.25 19.26
C LEU A 58 2.45 13.99 17.81
N ARG A 59 3.63 13.40 17.60
CA ARG A 59 4.12 13.04 16.25
C ARG A 59 3.15 12.12 15.53
N ALA A 60 2.65 11.11 16.25
CA ALA A 60 1.67 10.18 15.71
C ALA A 60 0.36 10.87 15.31
N PHE A 61 -0.05 11.89 16.06
CA PHE A 61 -1.23 12.70 15.75
C PHE A 61 -1.02 13.56 14.50
N TYR A 62 0.12 14.23 14.37
CA TYR A 62 0.44 15.09 13.21
C TYR A 62 0.64 14.32 11.91
N HIS A 63 1.02 13.04 11.98
CA HIS A 63 1.17 12.18 10.80
C HIS A 63 -0.09 11.38 10.46
N ARG A 64 -1.28 11.94 10.76
CA ARG A 64 -2.58 11.41 10.34
C ARG A 64 -3.16 12.25 9.20
N TYR A 65 -3.57 11.57 8.15
CA TYR A 65 -4.04 12.16 6.91
C TYR A 65 -5.45 11.67 6.62
N LYS A 66 -6.37 12.58 6.28
CA LYS A 66 -7.69 12.20 5.77
C LYS A 66 -7.56 11.63 4.36
N VAL A 67 -8.43 10.69 4.03
CA VAL A 67 -8.56 10.20 2.66
C VAL A 67 -9.52 11.11 1.90
N GLN A 68 -9.12 11.54 0.71
CA GLN A 68 -9.95 12.32 -0.20
C GLN A 68 -10.70 11.41 -1.17
N ASP A 69 -9.98 10.48 -1.81
CA ASP A 69 -10.54 9.59 -2.83
C ASP A 69 -10.05 8.15 -2.61
N ILE A 70 -10.90 7.19 -2.94
CA ILE A 70 -10.59 5.75 -2.95
C ILE A 70 -10.78 5.22 -4.38
N PHE A 71 -9.68 4.84 -5.02
CA PHE A 71 -9.67 4.25 -6.37
C PHE A 71 -9.62 2.73 -6.26
N MET A 72 -10.80 2.09 -6.21
CA MET A 72 -10.90 0.64 -6.32
C MET A 72 -10.57 0.17 -7.74
N HIS A 73 -9.93 -0.98 -7.88
CA HIS A 73 -9.76 -1.57 -9.21
C HIS A 73 -11.14 -1.86 -9.84
N PRO A 74 -11.39 -1.49 -11.11
CA PRO A 74 -12.72 -1.56 -11.72
C PRO A 74 -13.27 -2.99 -11.83
N TYR A 75 -12.40 -3.99 -11.84
CA TYR A 75 -12.79 -5.41 -11.90
C TYR A 75 -12.84 -6.11 -10.54
N PHE A 76 -12.71 -5.37 -9.43
CA PHE A 76 -12.85 -5.94 -8.09
C PHE A 76 -14.31 -6.33 -7.81
N ARG A 77 -14.54 -7.62 -7.52
CA ARG A 77 -15.87 -8.19 -7.23
C ARG A 77 -16.02 -8.75 -5.80
N GLY A 78 -15.10 -8.39 -4.90
CA GLY A 78 -15.22 -8.70 -3.47
C GLY A 78 -14.45 -9.94 -3.02
N PHE A 79 -13.12 -9.88 -3.05
CA PHE A 79 -12.14 -10.56 -2.16
C PHE A 79 -11.07 -11.43 -2.81
N LEU A 80 -11.30 -12.04 -3.98
CA LEU A 80 -10.29 -12.96 -4.54
C LEU A 80 -9.49 -12.34 -5.68
N LEU A 81 -10.13 -11.63 -6.59
CA LEU A 81 -9.47 -11.09 -7.79
C LEU A 81 -9.48 -9.57 -7.76
N ASN A 82 -8.41 -8.97 -8.28
CA ASN A 82 -8.27 -7.52 -8.35
C ASN A 82 -8.37 -6.83 -6.99
N ASP A 83 -7.86 -7.49 -5.95
CA ASP A 83 -7.88 -7.00 -4.58
C ASP A 83 -6.79 -5.92 -4.37
N ILE A 84 -7.04 -4.76 -4.98
CA ILE A 84 -6.19 -3.58 -4.94
C ILE A 84 -7.03 -2.31 -5.03
N ALA A 85 -6.67 -1.32 -4.22
CA ALA A 85 -7.25 0.00 -4.20
C ALA A 85 -6.17 1.04 -3.94
N LEU A 86 -6.25 2.23 -4.54
CA LEU A 86 -5.35 3.35 -4.24
C LEU A 86 -6.08 4.43 -3.45
N LEU A 87 -5.51 4.89 -2.34
CA LEU A 87 -6.07 5.99 -1.55
C LEU A 87 -5.40 7.31 -1.90
N ARG A 88 -6.13 8.36 -2.27
CA ARG A 88 -5.56 9.71 -2.38
C ARG A 88 -5.76 10.45 -1.07
N LEU A 89 -4.67 10.97 -0.51
CA LEU A 89 -4.73 11.78 0.71
C LEU A 89 -5.23 13.21 0.45
N SER A 90 -5.91 13.80 1.42
CA SER A 90 -6.41 15.18 1.33
C SER A 90 -5.30 16.24 1.34
N SER A 91 -4.12 15.91 1.86
CA SER A 91 -2.97 16.78 1.96
C SER A 91 -1.68 16.06 1.56
N SER A 92 -0.67 16.83 1.17
CA SER A 92 0.65 16.31 0.82
C SER A 92 1.38 15.76 2.04
N VAL A 93 2.18 14.71 1.82
CA VAL A 93 2.98 14.07 2.86
C VAL A 93 4.42 14.60 2.79
N THR A 94 4.95 15.07 3.93
CA THR A 94 6.36 15.46 4.04
C THR A 94 7.21 14.25 4.40
N TYR A 95 8.12 13.87 3.50
CA TYR A 95 9.03 12.75 3.73
C TYR A 95 10.04 13.06 4.83
N ASN A 96 10.40 12.02 5.57
CA ASN A 96 11.39 12.11 6.65
C ASN A 96 12.03 10.73 6.87
N LYS A 97 12.82 10.58 7.95
CA LYS A 97 13.48 9.31 8.26
C LYS A 97 12.53 8.12 8.52
N TYR A 98 11.27 8.37 8.84
CA TYR A 98 10.25 7.34 9.10
C TYR A 98 9.15 7.27 8.03
N ILE A 99 9.08 8.25 7.13
CA ILE A 99 8.08 8.32 6.06
C ILE A 99 8.82 8.42 4.74
N ARG A 100 8.85 7.31 4.00
CA ARG A 100 9.46 7.20 2.69
C ARG A 100 8.52 6.46 1.75
N PRO A 101 8.53 6.79 0.45
CA PRO A 101 7.82 6.01 -0.55
C PRO A 101 8.47 4.62 -0.72
N ILE A 102 7.68 3.67 -1.20
CA ILE A 102 8.12 2.31 -1.53
C ILE A 102 8.14 2.12 -3.04
N CYS A 103 9.05 1.30 -3.53
CA CYS A 103 9.20 1.06 -4.96
C CYS A 103 8.16 0.05 -5.46
N VAL A 104 7.71 0.22 -6.70
CA VAL A 104 6.87 -0.75 -7.42
C VAL A 104 7.48 -1.00 -8.79
N LEU A 105 7.37 -2.23 -9.28
CA LEU A 105 7.97 -2.66 -10.55
C LEU A 105 6.91 -3.20 -11.50
N ALA A 106 7.20 -3.10 -12.80
CA ALA A 106 6.35 -3.65 -13.86
C ALA A 106 6.42 -5.18 -13.94
N SER A 107 7.44 -5.79 -13.33
CA SER A 107 7.64 -7.23 -13.29
C SER A 107 8.08 -7.64 -11.89
N SER A 108 7.55 -8.76 -11.40
CA SER A 108 8.01 -9.43 -10.19
C SER A 108 8.81 -10.70 -10.47
N ALA A 109 9.22 -10.93 -11.74
CA ALA A 109 9.95 -12.13 -12.16
C ALA A 109 11.26 -12.32 -11.39
N ASP A 110 11.99 -11.23 -11.13
CA ASP A 110 13.28 -11.25 -10.43
C ASP A 110 13.15 -11.65 -8.94
N PHE A 111 11.93 -11.61 -8.40
CA PHE A 111 11.65 -12.01 -7.00
C PHE A 111 11.14 -13.45 -6.87
N GLN A 112 11.00 -14.20 -7.97
CA GLN A 112 10.57 -15.59 -7.90
C GLN A 112 11.58 -16.42 -7.09
N ASN A 113 11.08 -17.25 -6.17
CA ASN A 113 11.87 -18.12 -5.29
C ASN A 113 12.83 -17.38 -4.33
N ARG A 114 12.71 -16.06 -4.16
CA ARG A 114 13.42 -15.32 -3.12
C ARG A 114 12.94 -15.77 -1.73
N THR A 115 13.86 -15.86 -0.78
CA THR A 115 13.59 -16.35 0.59
C THR A 115 13.69 -15.26 1.66
N ASP A 116 13.97 -14.03 1.23
CA ASP A 116 14.34 -12.88 2.03
C ASP A 116 13.37 -11.70 1.87
N CYS A 117 12.11 -12.02 1.56
CA CYS A 117 11.03 -11.05 1.53
C CYS A 117 10.38 -10.95 2.92
N TRP A 118 9.71 -9.83 3.17
CA TRP A 118 9.19 -9.46 4.47
C TRP A 118 7.75 -9.01 4.37
N VAL A 119 6.96 -9.41 5.35
CA VAL A 119 5.60 -8.91 5.56
C VAL A 119 5.58 -8.19 6.90
N THR A 120 4.96 -7.02 6.91
CA THR A 120 4.87 -6.16 8.10
C THR A 120 3.41 -5.81 8.39
N GLY A 121 3.05 -5.76 9.67
CA GLY A 121 1.67 -5.45 10.06
C GLY A 121 1.41 -5.47 11.56
N TRP A 122 0.15 -5.17 11.91
CA TRP A 122 -0.35 -5.12 13.30
C TRP A 122 -1.49 -6.11 13.55
N GLY A 123 -1.67 -7.08 12.65
CA GLY A 123 -2.64 -8.14 12.78
C GLY A 123 -2.32 -9.09 13.93
N GLN A 124 -3.12 -10.15 13.99
CA GLN A 124 -2.98 -11.21 14.96
C GLN A 124 -1.60 -11.88 14.86
N ILE A 125 -0.97 -12.15 16.00
CA ILE A 125 0.36 -12.80 16.06
C ILE A 125 0.27 -14.32 15.96
N ARG A 126 -0.92 -14.89 16.16
CA ARG A 126 -1.31 -16.28 15.89
C ARG A 126 -2.79 -16.30 15.52
N GLU A 127 -3.26 -17.37 14.87
CA GLU A 127 -4.64 -17.46 14.34
C GLU A 127 -5.76 -17.07 15.32
N ASP A 128 -5.56 -17.31 16.62
CA ASP A 128 -6.51 -16.96 17.68
C ASP A 128 -5.88 -16.05 18.77
N MET A 129 -4.85 -15.27 18.40
CA MET A 129 -4.16 -14.36 19.32
C MET A 129 -3.97 -12.98 18.72
N GLU A 130 -4.68 -12.02 19.31
CA GLU A 130 -4.49 -10.59 19.04
C GLU A 130 -3.10 -10.10 19.44
N LEU A 131 -2.63 -9.08 18.74
CA LEU A 131 -1.41 -8.37 19.09
C LEU A 131 -1.60 -7.63 20.42
N PRO A 132 -0.78 -7.90 21.46
CA PRO A 132 -0.95 -7.24 22.75
C PRO A 132 -0.60 -5.75 22.67
N SER A 133 -1.22 -4.95 23.56
CA SER A 133 -0.82 -3.55 23.79
C SER A 133 0.69 -3.48 24.10
N PRO A 134 1.45 -2.54 23.51
CA PRO A 134 1.01 -1.34 22.79
C PRO A 134 0.89 -1.53 21.27
N TYR A 135 0.51 -2.71 20.79
CA TYR A 135 0.27 -3.00 19.38
C TYR A 135 1.48 -2.63 18.51
N LYS A 136 2.65 -3.14 18.87
CA LYS A 136 3.89 -2.86 18.13
C LYS A 136 3.91 -3.59 16.80
N LEU A 137 4.38 -2.90 15.77
CA LEU A 137 4.54 -3.42 14.42
C LEU A 137 5.34 -4.71 14.48
N GLN A 138 4.80 -5.74 13.83
CA GLN A 138 5.46 -7.02 13.66
C GLN A 138 6.01 -7.10 12.24
N GLU A 139 7.06 -7.88 12.09
CA GLU A 139 7.64 -8.23 10.81
C GLU A 139 7.99 -9.70 10.79
N VAL A 140 7.81 -10.33 9.63
CA VAL A 140 8.17 -11.74 9.45
C VAL A 140 8.76 -11.95 8.06
N GLN A 141 9.88 -12.65 8.02
CA GLN A 141 10.52 -13.03 6.77
C GLN A 141 9.80 -14.25 6.17
N VAL A 142 9.48 -14.18 4.88
CA VAL A 142 8.76 -15.19 4.10
C VAL A 142 9.47 -15.49 2.77
N SER A 143 9.25 -16.69 2.25
CA SER A 143 9.75 -17.09 0.93
C SER A 143 8.66 -16.99 -0.12
N ILE A 144 9.00 -16.51 -1.32
CA ILE A 144 8.10 -16.47 -2.46
C ILE A 144 7.93 -17.86 -3.02
N ILE A 145 6.67 -18.29 -3.16
CA ILE A 145 6.31 -19.62 -3.64
C ILE A 145 5.73 -19.49 -5.04
N ASN A 146 6.29 -20.23 -6.00
CA ASN A 146 5.77 -20.28 -7.36
C ASN A 146 4.29 -20.70 -7.38
N ASN A 147 3.46 -20.06 -8.23
CA ASN A 147 2.02 -20.31 -8.28
C ASN A 147 1.66 -21.78 -8.59
N SER A 148 2.48 -22.52 -9.34
CA SER A 148 2.27 -23.96 -9.57
C SER A 148 2.42 -24.75 -8.26
N ARG A 149 3.50 -24.49 -7.50
CA ARG A 149 3.71 -25.12 -6.20
C ARG A 149 2.65 -24.69 -5.20
N CYS A 150 2.29 -23.41 -5.18
CA CYS A 150 1.24 -22.91 -4.31
C CYS A 150 -0.11 -23.59 -4.59
N ASN A 151 -0.49 -23.77 -5.87
CA ASN A 151 -1.67 -24.55 -6.26
C ASN A 151 -1.59 -26.04 -5.90
N GLN A 152 -0.40 -26.64 -5.72
CA GLN A 152 -0.28 -28.02 -5.22
C GLN A 152 -0.51 -28.08 -3.71
N MET A 153 0.00 -27.08 -2.98
CA MET A 153 -0.18 -26.95 -1.54
C MET A 153 -1.65 -26.68 -1.20
N PHE A 154 -2.28 -25.76 -1.94
CA PHE A 154 -3.72 -25.54 -1.90
C PHE A 154 -4.46 -26.64 -2.65
N GLN A 155 -5.04 -27.59 -1.92
CA GLN A 155 -5.96 -28.57 -2.51
C GLN A 155 -7.22 -27.87 -3.06
N ARG A 156 -7.88 -28.48 -4.04
CA ARG A 156 -9.18 -28.00 -4.57
C ARG A 156 -10.17 -27.78 -3.42
N PRO A 157 -11.04 -26.74 -3.48
CA PRO A 157 -11.39 -25.93 -4.66
C PRO A 157 -10.58 -24.63 -4.84
N ASN A 158 -9.64 -24.32 -3.95
CA ASN A 158 -8.93 -23.04 -3.98
C ASN A 158 -7.92 -23.00 -5.13
N ARG A 159 -7.96 -21.93 -5.93
CA ARG A 159 -7.08 -21.74 -7.08
C ARG A 159 -6.35 -20.41 -6.96
N ILE A 160 -5.04 -20.46 -7.17
CA ILE A 160 -4.17 -19.28 -7.25
C ILE A 160 -4.13 -18.80 -8.70
N TRP A 161 -4.54 -17.55 -8.90
CA TRP A 161 -4.63 -16.89 -10.19
C TRP A 161 -3.35 -16.11 -10.52
N GLU A 162 -3.24 -15.60 -11.75
CA GLU A 162 -2.05 -14.90 -12.23
C GLU A 162 -1.83 -13.51 -11.60
N ASP A 163 -2.89 -12.92 -11.04
CA ASP A 163 -2.87 -11.68 -10.28
C ASP A 163 -2.56 -11.89 -8.79
N MET A 164 -2.23 -13.13 -8.41
CA MET A 164 -1.83 -13.50 -7.07
C MET A 164 -0.37 -13.95 -7.03
N ILE A 165 0.25 -13.77 -5.87
CA ILE A 165 1.55 -14.30 -5.50
C ILE A 165 1.43 -14.95 -4.12
N CYS A 166 2.09 -16.09 -3.93
CA CYS A 166 2.11 -16.77 -2.65
C CYS A 166 3.43 -16.53 -1.93
N ALA A 167 3.37 -16.39 -0.61
CA ALA A 167 4.56 -16.33 0.22
C ALA A 167 4.36 -17.07 1.54
N GLY A 168 5.42 -17.69 2.05
CA GLY A 168 5.40 -18.45 3.30
C GLY A 168 6.31 -19.67 3.24
N PHE A 169 5.99 -20.70 4.02
CA PHE A 169 6.74 -21.95 4.08
C PHE A 169 5.80 -23.15 4.05
N GLU A 170 6.27 -24.27 3.50
CA GLU A 170 5.45 -25.48 3.38
C GLU A 170 5.06 -26.08 4.74
N ASN A 171 5.96 -26.01 5.71
CA ASN A 171 5.71 -26.39 7.08
C ASN A 171 4.91 -25.34 7.88
N GLY A 172 4.54 -24.21 7.27
CA GLY A 172 3.82 -23.12 7.94
C GLY A 172 4.70 -22.28 8.88
N GLY A 173 4.12 -21.81 9.98
CA GLY A 173 4.77 -21.08 11.06
C GLY A 173 4.95 -19.57 10.82
N ARG A 174 5.26 -19.13 9.60
CA ARG A 174 5.47 -17.72 9.26
C ARG A 174 4.48 -17.27 8.18
N ASP A 175 3.64 -16.30 8.50
CA ASP A 175 2.54 -15.84 7.65
C ASP A 175 2.04 -14.45 8.08
N ALA A 176 1.29 -13.79 7.19
CA ALA A 176 0.38 -12.71 7.57
C ALA A 176 -0.86 -13.28 8.26
N CYS A 177 -1.60 -12.46 9.01
CA CYS A 177 -2.81 -12.93 9.67
C CYS A 177 -3.96 -11.91 9.61
N ARG A 178 -5.07 -12.21 10.31
CA ARG A 178 -6.22 -11.30 10.38
C ARG A 178 -5.77 -9.94 10.93
N GLY A 179 -6.15 -8.88 10.23
CA GLY A 179 -5.72 -7.52 10.56
C GLY A 179 -4.48 -7.04 9.80
N ASP A 180 -3.83 -7.90 9.01
CA ASP A 180 -2.71 -7.49 8.14
C ASP A 180 -3.13 -7.20 6.68
N SER A 181 -4.40 -7.45 6.31
CA SER A 181 -4.92 -7.19 4.96
C SER A 181 -4.63 -5.77 4.48
N GLY A 182 -4.13 -5.64 3.25
CA GLY A 182 -3.66 -4.37 2.70
C GLY A 182 -2.22 -4.01 3.08
N GLY A 183 -1.62 -4.73 4.03
CA GLY A 183 -0.21 -4.61 4.39
C GLY A 183 0.73 -5.02 3.25
N PRO A 184 1.98 -4.52 3.25
CA PRO A 184 2.92 -4.76 2.17
C PRO A 184 3.65 -6.09 2.32
N LEU A 185 3.82 -6.80 1.20
CA LEU A 185 4.87 -7.81 1.01
C LEU A 185 6.01 -7.16 0.23
N THR A 186 7.16 -7.05 0.87
CA THR A 186 8.32 -6.33 0.34
C THR A 186 9.57 -7.17 0.27
N CYS A 187 10.37 -6.99 -0.78
CA CYS A 187 11.69 -7.60 -0.91
C CYS A 187 12.73 -6.52 -1.14
N GLU A 188 13.95 -6.77 -0.67
CA GLU A 188 15.08 -5.88 -0.87
C GLU A 188 15.91 -6.35 -2.07
N GLU A 189 16.32 -5.42 -2.92
CA GLU A 189 17.20 -5.69 -4.05
C GLU A 189 18.09 -4.47 -4.28
N ASN A 190 19.41 -4.66 -4.24
CA ASN A 190 20.42 -3.63 -4.51
C ASN A 190 20.27 -2.35 -3.65
N GLY A 191 19.94 -2.52 -2.37
CA GLY A 191 19.69 -1.46 -1.40
C GLY A 191 18.31 -0.82 -1.51
N LEU A 192 17.42 -1.34 -2.36
CA LEU A 192 16.08 -0.80 -2.60
C LEU A 192 14.99 -1.77 -2.16
N TRP A 193 13.96 -1.24 -1.52
CA TRP A 193 12.80 -2.02 -1.09
C TRP A 193 11.67 -1.91 -2.10
N TYR A 194 11.19 -3.06 -2.57
CA TYR A 194 10.11 -3.15 -3.55
C TYR A 194 8.88 -3.80 -2.92
N GLN A 195 7.71 -3.17 -3.07
CA GLN A 195 6.44 -3.80 -2.75
C GLN A 195 6.00 -4.67 -3.92
N ILE A 196 6.17 -5.99 -3.76
CA ILE A 196 5.82 -6.97 -4.78
C ILE A 196 4.42 -7.56 -4.57
N GLY A 197 3.90 -7.47 -3.35
CA GLY A 197 2.59 -7.98 -2.99
C GLY A 197 1.83 -7.12 -1.98
N ILE A 198 0.53 -7.39 -1.88
CA ILE A 198 -0.39 -6.81 -0.89
C ILE A 198 -1.07 -7.97 -0.18
N VAL A 199 -1.05 -8.01 1.15
CA VAL A 199 -1.73 -9.05 1.93
C VAL A 199 -3.21 -9.08 1.55
N SER A 200 -3.70 -10.23 1.08
CA SER A 200 -5.06 -10.38 0.58
C SER A 200 -5.83 -11.44 1.38
N TRP A 201 -5.45 -12.72 1.27
CA TRP A 201 -6.17 -13.81 1.93
C TRP A 201 -5.27 -15.01 2.28
N GLY A 202 -5.80 -15.92 3.09
CA GLY A 202 -5.14 -17.15 3.51
C GLY A 202 -6.13 -18.10 4.16
N ILE A 203 -5.70 -19.31 4.50
CA ILE A 203 -6.51 -20.29 5.25
C ILE A 203 -5.84 -20.53 6.59
N GLY A 204 -6.41 -19.93 7.64
CA GLY A 204 -5.72 -19.81 8.92
C GLY A 204 -4.53 -18.87 8.82
N CYS A 205 -3.63 -18.94 9.81
CA CYS A 205 -2.38 -18.16 9.81
C CYS A 205 -1.20 -19.10 10.10
N GLY A 206 -0.31 -19.28 9.12
CA GLY A 206 0.89 -20.10 9.28
C GLY A 206 0.60 -21.60 9.40
N ARG A 207 -0.47 -22.10 8.79
CA ARG A 207 -0.77 -23.54 8.76
C ARG A 207 0.10 -24.26 7.70
N PRO A 208 0.51 -25.52 7.93
CA PRO A 208 1.23 -26.30 6.92
C PRO A 208 0.43 -26.42 5.62
N ASN A 209 1.12 -26.32 4.47
CA ASN A 209 0.53 -26.33 3.12
C ASN A 209 -0.56 -25.28 2.89
N ARG A 210 -0.54 -24.18 3.66
CA ARG A 210 -1.46 -23.04 3.53
C ARG A 210 -0.65 -21.73 3.61
N PRO A 211 0.13 -21.41 2.58
CA PRO A 211 0.90 -20.16 2.56
C PRO A 211 -0.03 -18.95 2.42
N GLY A 212 0.44 -17.77 2.81
CA GLY A 212 -0.29 -16.52 2.59
C GLY A 212 -0.41 -16.21 1.09
N VAL A 213 -1.54 -15.63 0.71
CA VAL A 213 -1.82 -15.20 -0.67
C VAL A 213 -1.94 -13.68 -0.71
N TYR A 214 -1.22 -13.11 -1.67
CA TYR A 214 -1.04 -11.67 -1.83
C TYR A 214 -1.45 -11.26 -3.24
N THR A 215 -1.99 -10.06 -3.39
CA THR A 215 -2.20 -9.45 -4.72
C THR A 215 -0.85 -9.14 -5.34
N ASN A 216 -0.59 -9.61 -6.56
CA ASN A 216 0.67 -9.37 -7.28
C ASN A 216 0.70 -7.94 -7.85
N VAL A 217 1.45 -7.05 -7.22
CA VAL A 217 1.51 -5.61 -7.57
C VAL A 217 1.94 -5.37 -9.01
N SER A 218 2.83 -6.21 -9.56
CA SER A 218 3.33 -6.05 -10.93
C SER A 218 2.22 -6.11 -11.98
N ARG A 219 1.19 -6.93 -11.74
CA ARG A 219 0.03 -7.04 -12.65
C ARG A 219 -0.80 -5.75 -12.72
N TYR A 220 -0.67 -4.89 -11.72
CA TYR A 220 -1.40 -3.63 -11.60
C TYR A 220 -0.52 -2.40 -11.86
N PHE A 221 0.75 -2.59 -12.21
CA PHE A 221 1.70 -1.48 -12.40
C PHE A 221 1.20 -0.41 -13.37
N THR A 222 0.66 -0.82 -14.53
CA THR A 222 0.11 0.12 -15.52
C THR A 222 -1.09 0.88 -14.96
N TRP A 223 -2.02 0.19 -14.29
CA TRP A 223 -3.19 0.81 -13.66
C TRP A 223 -2.78 1.79 -12.57
N ILE A 224 -1.81 1.44 -11.72
CA ILE A 224 -1.26 2.31 -10.68
C ILE A 224 -0.71 3.60 -11.32
N ARG A 225 0.12 3.48 -12.36
CA ARG A 225 0.67 4.64 -13.08
C ARG A 225 -0.40 5.52 -13.70
N MET A 226 -1.44 4.93 -14.30
CA MET A 226 -2.55 5.67 -14.88
C MET A 226 -3.27 6.50 -13.82
N ILE A 227 -3.63 5.92 -12.68
CA ILE A 227 -4.29 6.63 -11.57
C ILE A 227 -3.38 7.73 -11.03
N MET A 228 -2.08 7.45 -10.83
CA MET A 228 -1.12 8.45 -10.36
C MET A 228 -1.03 9.66 -11.31
N ALA A 229 -1.00 9.42 -12.63
CA ALA A 229 -0.92 10.49 -13.63
C ALA A 229 -2.17 11.37 -13.69
N HIS A 230 -3.36 10.81 -13.47
CA HIS A 230 -4.62 11.57 -13.43
C HIS A 230 -4.85 12.27 -12.08
N SER A 231 -4.04 11.94 -11.07
CA SER A 231 -4.15 12.48 -9.71
C SER A 231 -3.26 13.69 -9.45
N THR A 232 -2.42 14.07 -10.41
CA THR A 232 -1.63 15.28 -10.30
C THR A 232 -2.55 16.49 -10.49
N PRO A 233 -2.54 17.48 -9.57
CA PRO A 233 -3.16 18.75 -9.85
C PRO A 233 -2.57 19.28 -11.15
N ARG A 234 -3.41 19.71 -12.11
CA ARG A 234 -2.93 20.64 -13.14
C ARG A 234 -2.28 21.80 -12.37
N PRO A 235 -1.08 22.29 -12.76
CA PRO A 235 -0.56 23.49 -12.14
C PRO A 235 -1.66 24.55 -12.26
N ASP A 236 -2.06 25.11 -11.11
CA ASP A 236 -2.99 26.24 -11.13
C ASP A 236 -2.45 27.24 -12.15
N PRO A 237 -3.28 27.75 -13.09
CA PRO A 237 -2.82 28.74 -14.05
C PRO A 237 -2.10 29.81 -13.26
N CYS A 238 -0.81 29.98 -13.59
CA CYS A 238 0.12 30.76 -12.79
C CYS A 238 -0.55 32.08 -12.38
N PRO A 239 -0.43 32.55 -11.13
CA PRO A 239 -0.99 33.85 -10.72
C PRO A 239 -0.54 34.99 -11.63
N LEU A 240 0.65 34.86 -12.25
CA LEU A 240 1.15 35.73 -13.31
C LEU A 240 0.26 35.76 -14.56
N LEU A 241 -0.32 34.65 -14.98
CA LEU A 241 -1.26 34.60 -16.10
C LEU A 241 -2.59 35.29 -15.75
N LEU A 242 -3.08 35.12 -14.52
CA LEU A 242 -4.26 35.83 -14.03
C LEU A 242 -4.00 37.34 -13.92
N LEU A 243 -2.82 37.75 -13.42
CA LEU A 243 -2.39 39.14 -13.39
C LEU A 243 -2.24 39.73 -14.80
N LEU A 244 -1.68 38.98 -15.75
CA LEU A 244 -1.57 39.42 -17.14
C LEU A 244 -2.96 39.58 -17.76
N VAL A 245 -3.88 38.64 -17.57
CA VAL A 245 -5.26 38.77 -18.08
C VAL A 245 -5.99 39.97 -17.46
N LEU A 246 -5.80 40.22 -16.16
CA LEU A 246 -6.37 41.39 -15.47
C LEU A 246 -5.75 42.71 -15.94
N LEU A 247 -4.44 42.75 -16.18
CA LEU A 247 -3.73 43.92 -16.70
C LEU A 247 -4.15 44.22 -18.15
N TRP A 248 -4.31 43.20 -18.99
CA TRP A 248 -4.81 43.35 -20.36
C TRP A 248 -6.27 43.81 -20.39
N ALA A 249 -7.12 43.26 -19.52
CA ALA A 249 -8.51 43.70 -19.39
C ALA A 249 -8.61 45.16 -18.92
N ALA A 250 -7.77 45.59 -17.97
CA ALA A 250 -7.72 46.97 -17.53
C ALA A 250 -7.25 47.94 -18.63
N LEU A 251 -6.29 47.53 -19.46
CA LEU A 251 -5.80 48.33 -20.59
C LEU A 251 -6.87 48.51 -21.67
N LEU A 252 -7.66 47.48 -21.97
CA LEU A 252 -8.77 47.55 -22.93
C LEU A 252 -9.90 48.48 -22.46
N VAL A 253 -10.18 48.52 -21.15
CA VAL A 253 -11.18 49.42 -20.58
C VAL A 253 -10.71 50.88 -20.60
N GLN A 254 -9.40 51.15 -20.58
CA GLN A 254 -8.85 52.51 -20.68
C GLN A 254 -8.74 53.03 -22.12
N LEU A 255 -8.88 52.16 -23.12
CA LEU A 255 -8.78 52.49 -24.54
C LEU A 255 -10.14 52.53 -25.26
N ALA A 256 -11.24 52.30 -24.54
CA ALA A 256 -12.62 52.41 -25.00
C ALA A 256 -13.28 53.67 -24.42
#